data_AF-A0AAW1HSB8-F1
#
_entry.id   AF-A0AAW1HSB8-F1
#
_cell.length_a   1.000
_cell.length_b   1.000
_cell.length_c   1.000
_cell.angle_alpha   90.00
_cell.angle_beta   90.00
_cell.angle_gamma   90.00
#
_symmetry.space_group_name_H-M   'P 1'
#
loop_
_entity.id
_entity.type
_entity.pdbx_description
1 polymer ?
#
loop_
_entity_poly.entity_id
_entity_poly.type
_entity_poly.pdbx_seq_one_letter_code
_entity_poly.pdbx_strand_id
1 'polypeptide(L)'
;MGYEIIKELAKQRKLRLDDVAAHAGISYNSLSKIIRNTIKEPKYSTLSNIAEALGMTIDELNYAINPTVTPPHMLKAPVEITNQEQRIIEKYRLLDDHGRELVDTVLGMEVKRAQSQKAVEDQAATIIGYSDVCQLPRFDKVSAGNGEVVFNNSAESIVAVRATEAAKKADYIVDVHGDSMEPEYQDGDIVLVEKKEEIGRGKTGIFVLNGDAYIKKVGANGLISLNKKYPEIVINETDSLWLFGEVIGKAELVQG
;
A
#
# COMPACT_ATOMS: atom_id res chain seq x y z
N MET A 1 33.32 -10.92 8.55
CA MET A 1 33.61 -9.49 8.69
C MET A 1 33.82 -9.24 10.17
N GLY A 2 34.97 -8.70 10.57
CA GLY A 2 35.27 -8.41 11.97
C GLY A 2 34.95 -6.96 12.33
N TYR A 3 35.56 -6.45 13.39
CA TYR A 3 35.44 -5.06 13.86
C TYR A 3 36.10 -4.01 12.94
N GLU A 4 36.45 -4.36 11.69
CA GLU A 4 37.08 -3.46 10.72
C GLU A 4 36.17 -2.30 10.33
N ILE A 5 34.85 -2.52 10.38
CA ILE A 5 33.84 -1.50 10.06
C ILE A 5 33.90 -0.27 10.98
N ILE A 6 34.43 -0.43 12.20
CA ILE A 6 34.63 0.68 13.15
C ILE A 6 35.50 1.79 12.52
N LYS A 7 36.49 1.40 11.71
CA LYS A 7 37.38 2.36 11.03
C LYS A 7 36.63 3.18 9.97
N GLU A 8 35.75 2.53 9.22
CA GLU A 8 34.94 3.20 8.19
C GLU A 8 33.87 4.09 8.82
N LEU A 9 33.23 3.65 9.90
CA LEU A 9 32.25 4.45 10.66
C LEU A 9 32.88 5.71 11.26
N ALA A 10 34.07 5.60 11.86
CA ALA A 10 34.81 6.76 12.36
C ALA A 10 35.12 7.77 11.24
N LYS A 11 35.54 7.27 10.07
CA LYS A 11 35.83 8.10 8.89
C LYS A 11 34.59 8.82 8.35
N GLN A 12 33.44 8.13 8.25
CA GLN A 12 32.17 8.73 7.83
C GLN A 12 31.73 9.86 8.76
N ARG A 13 31.97 9.70 10.06
CA ARG A 13 31.63 10.67 11.11
C ARG A 13 32.69 11.74 11.33
N LYS A 14 33.75 11.77 10.48
CA LYS A 14 34.88 12.71 10.57
C LYS A 14 35.60 12.68 11.93
N LEU A 15 35.56 11.53 12.62
CA LEU A 15 36.25 11.31 13.89
C LEU A 15 37.62 10.70 13.65
N ARG A 16 38.62 11.12 14.43
CA ARG A 16 39.93 10.46 14.43
C ARG A 16 39.89 9.28 15.40
N LEU A 17 40.59 8.19 15.06
CA LEU A 17 40.55 6.96 15.85
C LEU A 17 41.17 7.12 17.25
N ASP A 18 42.11 8.06 17.42
CA ASP A 18 42.63 8.48 18.71
C ASP A 18 41.54 9.14 19.57
N ASP A 19 40.69 9.97 18.97
CA ASP A 19 39.57 10.60 19.68
C ASP A 19 38.52 9.57 20.10
N VAL A 20 38.22 8.59 19.22
CA VAL A 20 37.30 7.47 19.54
C VAL A 20 37.84 6.61 20.67
N ALA A 21 39.14 6.28 20.66
CA ALA A 21 39.77 5.51 21.72
C ALA A 21 39.73 6.25 23.07
N ALA A 22 40.02 7.56 23.05
CA ALA A 22 39.99 8.41 24.23
C ALA A 22 38.59 8.50 24.83
N HIS A 23 37.55 8.73 24.00
CA HIS A 23 36.16 8.76 24.45
C HIS A 23 35.69 7.39 24.97
N ALA A 24 36.13 6.29 24.35
CA ALA A 24 35.78 4.95 24.79
C ALA A 24 36.53 4.50 26.08
N GLY A 25 37.47 5.31 26.58
CA GLY A 25 38.28 5.01 27.76
C GLY A 25 39.31 3.89 27.55
N ILE A 26 39.78 3.69 26.31
CA ILE A 26 40.77 2.65 25.96
C ILE A 26 41.99 3.24 25.25
N SER A 27 43.12 2.52 25.28
CA SER A 27 44.29 2.93 24.52
C SER A 27 44.04 2.78 23.00
N TYR A 28 44.65 3.64 22.20
CA TYR A 28 44.64 3.52 20.73
C TYR A 28 45.11 2.12 20.27
N ASN A 29 46.12 1.56 20.94
CA ASN A 29 46.61 0.21 20.65
C ASN A 29 45.56 -0.87 20.94
N SER A 30 44.76 -0.70 21.99
CA SER A 30 43.64 -1.59 22.30
C SER A 30 42.56 -1.51 21.22
N LEU A 31 42.18 -0.29 20.81
CA LEU A 31 41.23 -0.09 19.71
C LEU A 31 41.76 -0.69 18.40
N SER A 32 43.03 -0.47 18.06
CA SER A 32 43.63 -1.02 16.84
C SER A 32 43.70 -2.56 16.85
N LYS A 33 43.86 -3.20 18.01
CA LYS A 33 43.82 -4.67 18.15
C LYS A 33 42.40 -5.22 17.97
N ILE A 34 41.38 -4.49 18.41
CA ILE A 34 39.97 -4.82 18.19
C ILE A 34 39.65 -4.73 16.70
N ILE A 35 39.97 -3.60 16.05
CA ILE A 35 39.72 -3.37 14.62
C ILE A 35 40.36 -4.46 13.75
N ARG A 36 41.60 -4.85 14.04
CA ARG A 36 42.33 -5.93 13.32
C ARG A 36 41.89 -7.34 13.70
N ASN A 37 40.82 -7.46 14.49
CA ASN A 37 40.27 -8.72 14.97
C ASN A 37 41.30 -9.61 15.73
N THR A 38 42.33 -8.98 16.33
CA THR A 38 43.32 -9.67 17.17
C THR A 38 42.70 -10.05 18.52
N ILE A 39 41.77 -9.24 19.00
CA ILE A 39 40.88 -9.55 20.11
C ILE A 39 39.58 -10.08 19.51
N LYS A 40 39.40 -11.40 19.54
CA LYS A 40 38.23 -12.06 18.94
C LYS A 40 36.92 -11.69 19.64
N GLU A 41 36.97 -11.49 20.95
CA GLU A 41 35.80 -11.18 21.80
C GLU A 41 36.12 -10.03 22.77
N PRO A 42 35.97 -8.77 22.32
CA PRO A 42 36.10 -7.62 23.20
C PRO A 42 34.99 -7.64 24.27
N LYS A 43 35.27 -7.09 25.45
CA LYS A 43 34.27 -6.98 26.52
C LYS A 43 33.10 -6.12 26.05
N TYR A 44 31.88 -6.49 26.46
CA TYR A 44 30.66 -5.73 26.15
C TYR A 44 30.78 -4.25 26.56
N SER A 45 31.32 -3.97 27.74
CA SER A 45 31.54 -2.59 28.21
C SER A 45 32.46 -1.80 27.29
N THR A 46 33.50 -2.43 26.73
CA THR A 46 34.40 -1.79 25.77
C THR A 46 33.70 -1.52 24.44
N LEU A 47 32.87 -2.44 23.96
CA LEU A 47 32.09 -2.24 22.73
C LEU A 47 31.02 -1.15 22.91
N SER A 48 30.39 -1.08 24.08
CA SER A 48 29.38 -0.08 24.40
C SER A 48 29.98 1.32 24.39
N ASN A 49 31.14 1.49 25.03
CA ASN A 49 31.84 2.77 25.05
C ASN A 49 32.34 3.17 23.66
N ILE A 50 32.75 2.21 22.82
CA ILE A 50 33.13 2.49 21.42
C ILE A 50 31.91 2.93 20.61
N ALA A 51 30.75 2.28 20.79
CA ALA A 51 29.51 2.67 20.11
C ALA A 51 29.10 4.10 20.52
N GLU A 52 29.13 4.40 21.81
CA GLU A 52 28.85 5.73 22.34
C GLU A 52 29.81 6.79 21.79
N ALA A 53 31.11 6.48 21.73
CA ALA A 53 32.12 7.36 21.12
C ALA A 53 31.89 7.60 19.62
N LEU A 54 31.23 6.67 18.93
CA LEU A 54 30.81 6.82 17.54
C LEU A 54 29.44 7.51 17.41
N GLY A 55 28.75 7.82 18.50
CA GLY A 55 27.42 8.39 18.49
C GLY A 55 26.37 7.42 17.95
N MET A 56 26.46 6.15 18.34
CA MET A 56 25.53 5.09 17.97
C MET A 56 25.29 4.16 19.16
N THR A 57 24.22 3.37 19.11
CA THR A 57 23.95 2.36 20.13
C THR A 57 24.83 1.13 19.91
N ILE A 58 25.05 0.35 20.97
CA ILE A 58 25.81 -0.92 20.88
C ILE A 58 25.17 -1.90 19.88
N ASP A 59 23.85 -1.85 19.74
CA ASP A 59 23.14 -2.71 18.80
C ASP A 59 23.33 -2.28 17.34
N GLU A 60 23.33 -0.96 17.08
CA GLU A 60 23.68 -0.40 15.77
C GLU A 60 25.11 -0.79 15.36
N LEU A 61 26.04 -0.78 16.32
CA LEU A 61 27.41 -1.21 16.09
C LEU A 61 27.49 -2.72 15.80
N ASN A 62 26.80 -3.56 16.59
CA ASN A 62 26.77 -5.01 16.39
C ASN A 62 26.18 -5.41 15.03
N TYR A 63 25.13 -4.70 14.58
CA TYR A 63 24.54 -4.90 13.27
C TYR A 63 25.52 -4.57 12.14
N ALA A 64 26.23 -3.44 12.26
CA ALA A 64 27.25 -3.07 11.28
C ALA A 64 28.37 -4.14 11.19
N ILE A 65 28.72 -4.77 12.31
CA ILE A 65 29.77 -5.81 12.35
C ILE A 65 29.27 -7.14 11.74
N ASN A 66 28.02 -7.54 12.01
CA ASN A 66 27.43 -8.79 11.54
C ASN A 66 26.00 -8.57 10.96
N PRO A 67 25.87 -8.31 9.65
CA PRO A 67 24.58 -8.00 9.02
C PRO A 67 23.56 -9.16 8.98
N THR A 68 23.89 -10.33 9.52
CA THR A 68 23.06 -11.55 9.49
C THR A 68 22.00 -11.59 10.60
N VAL A 69 22.00 -10.65 11.54
CA VAL A 69 21.01 -10.55 12.62
C VAL A 69 20.49 -9.12 12.68
N THR A 70 19.30 -8.89 12.13
CA THR A 70 18.61 -7.59 12.22
C THR A 70 18.17 -7.35 13.67
N PRO A 71 18.60 -6.26 14.34
CA PRO A 71 18.14 -5.97 15.69
C PRO A 71 16.64 -5.64 15.71
N PRO A 72 15.87 -6.06 16.73
CA PRO A 72 14.42 -5.85 16.81
C PRO A 72 13.96 -4.37 16.69
N HIS A 73 14.82 -3.40 17.04
CA HIS A 73 14.49 -1.97 16.98
C HIS A 73 14.71 -1.34 15.58
N MET A 74 15.46 -1.99 14.68
CA MET A 74 15.58 -1.54 13.28
C MET A 74 14.41 -1.97 12.39
N LEU A 75 13.42 -2.69 12.93
CA LEU A 75 12.13 -2.93 12.27
C LEU A 75 11.20 -1.71 12.31
N LYS A 76 11.55 -0.66 13.06
CA LYS A 76 10.88 0.63 13.00
C LYS A 76 11.89 1.64 12.46
N ALA A 77 11.69 2.08 11.23
CA ALA A 77 12.37 3.26 10.71
C ALA A 77 12.31 4.40 11.76
N PRO A 78 13.30 5.31 11.83
CA PRO A 78 13.12 6.54 12.60
C PRO A 78 11.77 7.13 12.18
N VAL A 79 10.85 7.29 13.13
CA VAL A 79 9.52 7.83 12.85
C VAL A 79 9.77 9.27 12.41
N GLU A 80 9.81 9.50 11.11
CA GLU A 80 9.86 10.84 10.54
C GLU A 80 8.53 11.51 10.88
N ILE A 81 8.52 12.26 11.98
CA ILE A 81 7.38 13.07 12.37
C ILE A 81 7.18 14.09 11.27
N THR A 82 6.06 14.00 10.58
CA THR A 82 5.69 14.94 9.53
C THR A 82 5.52 16.35 10.12
N ASN A 83 5.70 17.37 9.28
CA ASN A 83 5.45 18.77 9.68
C ASN A 83 4.04 18.98 10.26
N GLN A 84 3.06 18.16 9.83
CA GLN A 84 1.70 18.20 10.33
C GLN A 84 1.58 17.61 11.75
N GLU A 85 2.18 16.45 12.00
CA GLU A 85 2.22 15.84 13.33
C GLU A 85 2.96 16.74 14.33
N GLN A 86 4.04 17.39 13.90
CA GLN A 86 4.79 18.31 14.74
C GLN A 86 3.96 19.52 15.18
N ARG A 87 3.14 20.08 14.27
CA ARG A 87 2.20 21.17 14.60
C ARG A 87 1.13 20.74 15.61
N ILE A 88 0.68 19.49 15.56
CA ILE A 88 -0.30 18.96 16.50
C ILE A 88 0.32 18.84 17.89
N ILE A 89 1.55 18.31 17.98
CA ILE A 89 2.31 18.17 19.23
C ILE A 89 2.54 19.55 19.87
N GLU A 90 2.94 20.55 19.08
CA GLU A 90 3.14 21.92 19.57
C GLU A 90 1.86 22.52 20.16
N LYS A 91 0.72 22.38 19.48
CA LYS A 91 -0.58 22.86 19.98
C LYS A 91 -1.00 22.15 21.26
N TYR A 92 -0.81 20.83 21.32
CA TYR A 92 -1.18 20.03 22.50
C TYR A 92 -0.37 20.43 23.76
N ARG A 93 0.91 20.79 23.59
CA ARG A 93 1.77 21.27 24.69
C ARG A 93 1.32 22.62 25.28
N LEU A 94 0.58 23.41 24.52
CA LEU A 94 0.07 24.72 24.95
C LEU A 94 -1.25 24.63 25.73
N LEU A 95 -1.90 23.46 25.76
CA LEU A 95 -3.16 23.27 26.47
C LEU A 95 -2.96 23.24 27.99
N ASP A 96 -4.03 23.50 28.74
CA ASP A 96 -4.11 23.22 30.17
C ASP A 96 -4.51 21.76 30.42
N ASP A 97 -4.59 21.36 31.70
CA ASP A 97 -4.90 19.97 32.06
C ASP A 97 -6.27 19.51 31.53
N HIS A 98 -7.28 20.37 31.62
CA HIS A 98 -8.62 20.08 31.11
C HIS A 98 -8.65 19.97 29.58
N GLY A 99 -7.95 20.86 28.87
CA GLY A 99 -7.83 20.80 27.41
C GLY A 99 -7.13 19.54 26.93
N ARG A 100 -6.08 19.10 27.63
CA ARG A 100 -5.41 17.82 27.34
C ARG A 100 -6.34 16.63 27.56
N GLU A 101 -7.06 16.60 28.67
CA GLU A 101 -7.99 15.51 28.99
C GLU A 101 -9.08 15.34 27.92
N LEU A 102 -9.64 16.44 27.42
CA LEU A 102 -10.61 16.39 26.31
C LEU A 102 -9.98 15.84 25.03
N VAL A 103 -8.79 16.29 24.66
CA VAL A 103 -8.10 15.82 23.45
C VAL A 103 -7.77 14.34 23.56
N ASP A 104 -7.26 13.89 24.71
CA ASP A 104 -6.93 12.48 24.97
C ASP A 104 -8.17 11.59 24.92
N THR A 105 -9.29 12.08 25.44
CA THR A 105 -10.57 11.36 25.40
C THR A 105 -11.01 11.15 23.95
N VAL A 106 -11.07 12.21 23.16
CA VAL A 106 -11.48 12.14 21.75
C VAL A 106 -10.52 11.28 20.94
N LEU A 107 -9.21 11.47 21.13
CA LEU A 107 -8.18 10.68 20.46
C LEU A 107 -8.30 9.20 20.81
N GLY A 108 -8.51 8.86 22.08
CA GLY A 108 -8.73 7.50 22.55
C GLY A 108 -10.00 6.87 21.96
N MET A 109 -11.08 7.64 21.85
CA MET A 109 -12.32 7.19 21.18
C MET A 109 -12.08 6.90 19.70
N GLU A 110 -11.39 7.78 18.98
CA GLU A 110 -11.12 7.60 17.55
C GLU A 110 -10.12 6.47 17.28
N VAL A 111 -9.09 6.32 18.11
CA VAL A 111 -8.16 5.17 18.02
C VAL A 111 -8.93 3.87 18.26
N LYS A 112 -9.79 3.82 19.27
CA LYS A 112 -10.62 2.63 19.55
C LYS A 112 -11.59 2.34 18.40
N ARG A 113 -12.22 3.37 17.82
CA ARG A 113 -13.10 3.23 16.64
C ARG A 113 -12.34 2.68 15.45
N ALA A 114 -11.19 3.26 15.11
CA ALA A 114 -10.34 2.84 14.00
C ALA A 114 -9.78 1.42 14.20
N GLN A 115 -9.32 1.08 15.40
CA GLN A 115 -8.85 -0.26 15.73
C GLN A 115 -9.97 -1.29 15.72
N SER A 116 -11.19 -0.94 16.16
CA SER A 116 -12.33 -1.85 16.10
C SER A 116 -12.75 -2.14 14.65
N GLN A 117 -12.67 -1.13 13.77
CA GLN A 117 -12.87 -1.33 12.32
C GLN A 117 -11.78 -2.23 11.73
N LYS A 118 -10.51 -1.97 12.06
CA LYS A 118 -9.38 -2.79 11.62
C LYS A 118 -9.43 -4.22 12.16
N ALA A 119 -9.85 -4.41 13.41
CA ALA A 119 -9.99 -5.73 14.02
C ALA A 119 -11.12 -6.54 13.38
N VAL A 120 -12.20 -5.89 12.93
CA VAL A 120 -13.26 -6.54 12.15
C VAL A 120 -12.75 -6.90 10.74
N GLU A 121 -11.98 -6.03 10.09
CA GLU A 121 -11.32 -6.32 8.81
C GLU A 121 -10.31 -7.49 8.92
N ASP A 122 -9.47 -7.49 9.95
CA ASP A 122 -8.45 -8.51 10.21
C ASP A 122 -9.07 -9.85 10.66
N GLN A 123 -10.16 -9.83 11.44
CA GLN A 123 -10.89 -11.06 11.82
C GLN A 123 -11.67 -11.64 10.64
N ALA A 124 -12.26 -10.81 9.78
CA ALA A 124 -12.86 -11.25 8.52
C ALA A 124 -11.82 -11.90 7.59
N ALA A 125 -10.61 -11.35 7.52
CA ALA A 125 -9.49 -11.89 6.74
C ALA A 125 -8.81 -13.13 7.37
N THR A 126 -9.01 -13.37 8.67
CA THR A 126 -8.46 -14.55 9.37
C THR A 126 -9.38 -15.77 9.25
N ILE A 127 -10.70 -15.57 9.20
CA ILE A 127 -11.67 -16.67 9.03
C ILE A 127 -11.75 -17.11 7.56
N ILE A 128 -11.51 -16.18 6.64
CA ILE A 128 -11.46 -16.41 5.19
C ILE A 128 -10.00 -16.23 4.79
N GLY A 129 -9.20 -17.30 4.88
CA GLY A 129 -7.75 -17.23 4.73
C GLY A 129 -7.34 -16.29 3.59
N TYR A 130 -6.38 -15.39 3.86
CA TYR A 130 -5.86 -14.35 2.95
C TYR A 130 -5.52 -14.81 1.50
N SER A 131 -5.52 -16.12 1.20
CA SER A 131 -5.36 -16.67 -0.15
C SER A 131 -6.64 -16.66 -1.00
N ASP A 132 -7.82 -16.57 -0.39
CA ASP A 132 -9.09 -16.90 -1.05
C ASP A 132 -9.93 -15.67 -1.40
N VAL A 133 -9.44 -14.46 -1.11
CA VAL A 133 -10.12 -13.19 -1.42
C VAL A 133 -9.21 -12.13 -2.05
N CYS A 134 -9.76 -11.33 -2.96
CA CYS A 134 -9.16 -10.11 -3.50
C CYS A 134 -10.03 -8.93 -3.10
N GLN A 135 -9.42 -7.82 -2.68
CA GLN A 135 -10.12 -6.57 -2.41
C GLN A 135 -10.06 -5.69 -3.66
N LEU A 136 -11.22 -5.39 -4.24
CA LEU A 136 -11.31 -4.60 -5.47
C LEU A 136 -12.20 -3.36 -5.28
N PRO A 137 -11.81 -2.21 -5.84
CA PRO A 137 -12.68 -1.05 -5.99
C PRO A 137 -13.97 -1.39 -6.73
N ARG A 138 -15.12 -1.01 -6.17
CA ARG A 138 -16.45 -1.15 -6.81
C ARG A 138 -16.95 0.19 -7.33
N PHE A 139 -17.54 0.16 -8.52
CA PHE A 139 -18.21 1.30 -9.15
C PHE A 139 -19.63 0.89 -9.54
N ASP A 140 -20.65 1.55 -8.97
CA ASP A 140 -22.05 1.18 -9.21
C ASP A 140 -22.61 1.92 -10.43
N LYS A 141 -22.22 3.19 -10.66
CA LYS A 141 -22.75 3.98 -11.79
C LYS A 141 -21.77 5.01 -12.35
N VAL A 142 -21.61 4.98 -13.67
CA VAL A 142 -21.09 6.12 -14.44
C VAL A 142 -22.25 7.10 -14.63
N SER A 143 -22.26 8.23 -13.91
CA SER A 143 -23.28 9.26 -14.05
C SER A 143 -22.84 10.31 -15.07
N ALA A 144 -23.60 10.43 -16.17
CA ALA A 144 -23.45 11.49 -17.16
C ALA A 144 -24.06 12.79 -16.64
N GLY A 145 -23.22 13.71 -16.17
CA GLY A 145 -23.61 15.07 -15.83
C GLY A 145 -22.49 16.05 -16.15
N ASN A 146 -22.66 16.85 -17.20
CA ASN A 146 -21.87 18.03 -17.58
C ASN A 146 -20.48 17.82 -18.24
N GLY A 147 -20.30 16.81 -19.09
CA GLY A 147 -19.19 16.79 -20.05
C GLY A 147 -17.78 16.53 -19.48
N GLU A 148 -17.68 16.23 -18.20
CA GLU A 148 -16.56 15.46 -17.63
C GLU A 148 -17.12 14.10 -17.23
N VAL A 149 -16.72 13.04 -17.94
CA VAL A 149 -16.88 11.68 -17.42
C VAL A 149 -15.87 11.55 -16.29
N VAL A 150 -16.27 12.00 -15.11
CA VAL A 150 -15.53 11.70 -13.89
C VAL A 150 -15.85 10.23 -13.61
N PHE A 151 -14.96 9.32 -14.00
CA PHE A 151 -14.63 8.23 -13.09
C PHE A 151 -14.18 8.94 -11.82
N ASN A 152 -15.14 9.27 -10.95
CA ASN A 152 -14.81 9.93 -9.70
C ASN A 152 -13.78 9.01 -9.08
N ASN A 153 -12.58 9.55 -8.86
CA ASN A 153 -11.39 8.81 -8.46
C ASN A 153 -11.52 8.21 -7.04
N SER A 154 -12.76 8.12 -6.56
CA SER A 154 -13.26 7.47 -5.39
C SER A 154 -14.10 6.28 -5.84
N ALA A 155 -13.54 5.08 -5.70
CA ALA A 155 -14.35 3.86 -5.59
C ALA A 155 -15.50 4.12 -4.60
N GLU A 156 -16.72 3.64 -4.90
CA GLU A 156 -17.83 3.78 -3.96
C GLU A 156 -17.54 3.01 -2.66
N SER A 157 -16.87 1.86 -2.81
CA SER A 157 -16.33 1.08 -1.72
C SER A 157 -15.23 0.13 -2.24
N ILE A 158 -14.42 -0.40 -1.32
CA ILE A 158 -13.56 -1.56 -1.58
C ILE A 158 -14.34 -2.79 -1.12
N VAL A 159 -14.50 -3.78 -2.00
CA VAL A 159 -15.29 -4.98 -1.73
C VAL A 159 -14.42 -6.23 -1.83
N ALA A 160 -14.64 -7.20 -0.94
CA ALA A 160 -13.99 -8.50 -1.00
C ALA A 160 -14.70 -9.41 -2.00
N VAL A 161 -13.95 -9.89 -2.98
CA VAL A 161 -14.38 -10.90 -3.97
C VAL A 161 -13.54 -12.15 -3.82
N ARG A 162 -14.04 -13.30 -4.27
CA ARG A 162 -13.28 -14.54 -4.27
C ARG A 162 -12.02 -14.43 -5.13
N ALA A 163 -10.88 -14.87 -4.61
CA ALA A 163 -9.58 -14.84 -5.30
C ALA A 163 -9.49 -15.88 -6.42
N THR A 164 -10.07 -15.56 -7.57
CA THR A 164 -9.85 -16.28 -8.83
C THR A 164 -8.64 -15.69 -9.56
N GLU A 165 -8.09 -16.41 -10.55
CA GLU A 165 -7.01 -15.87 -11.39
C GLU A 165 -7.43 -14.62 -12.18
N ALA A 166 -8.71 -14.48 -12.49
CA ALA A 166 -9.26 -13.26 -13.07
C ALA A 166 -9.32 -12.14 -12.03
N ALA A 167 -9.79 -12.42 -10.80
CA ALA A 167 -9.89 -11.41 -9.74
C ALA A 167 -8.53 -10.83 -9.34
N LYS A 168 -7.48 -11.65 -9.35
CA LYS A 168 -6.10 -11.21 -9.08
C LYS A 168 -5.53 -10.27 -10.15
N LYS A 169 -6.09 -10.29 -11.37
CA LYS A 169 -5.67 -9.43 -12.50
C LYS A 169 -6.57 -8.23 -12.69
N ALA A 170 -7.74 -8.22 -12.07
CA ALA A 170 -8.69 -7.14 -12.21
C ALA A 170 -8.21 -5.90 -11.45
N ASP A 171 -8.47 -4.74 -12.03
CA ASP A 171 -8.20 -3.45 -11.40
C ASP A 171 -9.42 -2.96 -10.58
N TYR A 172 -10.63 -3.34 -11.00
CA TYR A 172 -11.88 -2.94 -10.35
C TYR A 172 -13.05 -3.86 -10.76
N ILE A 173 -14.20 -3.65 -10.10
CA ILE A 173 -15.47 -4.32 -10.41
C ILE A 173 -16.57 -3.33 -10.77
N VAL A 174 -17.50 -3.77 -11.62
CA VAL A 174 -18.65 -2.98 -12.09
C VAL A 174 -19.92 -3.81 -12.01
N ASP A 175 -21.01 -3.18 -11.57
CA ASP A 175 -22.34 -3.79 -11.61
C ASP A 175 -22.91 -3.79 -13.03
N VAL A 176 -23.44 -4.93 -13.46
CA VAL A 176 -24.14 -5.08 -14.73
C VAL A 176 -25.59 -4.67 -14.55
N HIS A 177 -26.03 -3.72 -15.37
CA HIS A 177 -27.42 -3.30 -15.43
C HIS A 177 -28.03 -3.54 -16.81
N GLY A 178 -29.22 -4.15 -16.83
CA GLY A 178 -30.00 -4.50 -18.01
C GLY A 178 -29.67 -5.87 -18.61
N ASP A 179 -30.48 -6.30 -19.57
CA ASP A 179 -30.43 -7.65 -20.18
C ASP A 179 -29.64 -7.69 -21.49
N SER A 180 -29.01 -6.59 -21.92
CA SER A 180 -28.39 -6.48 -23.25
C SER A 180 -27.21 -7.43 -23.49
N MET A 181 -26.62 -7.96 -22.42
CA MET A 181 -25.49 -8.89 -22.48
C MET A 181 -25.87 -10.32 -22.03
N GLU A 182 -27.17 -10.59 -21.89
CA GLU A 182 -27.67 -11.95 -21.65
C GLU A 182 -27.45 -12.86 -22.86
N PRO A 183 -27.24 -14.17 -22.65
CA PRO A 183 -27.29 -14.87 -21.35
C PRO A 183 -25.98 -14.84 -20.57
N GLU A 184 -24.90 -14.30 -21.15
CA GLU A 184 -23.57 -14.39 -20.56
C GLU A 184 -23.43 -13.50 -19.33
N TYR A 185 -23.98 -12.29 -19.34
CA TYR A 185 -24.03 -11.36 -18.20
C TYR A 185 -25.49 -10.96 -17.95
N GLN A 186 -25.98 -11.26 -16.76
CA GLN A 186 -27.35 -11.00 -16.32
C GLN A 186 -27.42 -9.68 -15.57
N ASP A 187 -28.62 -9.07 -15.55
CA ASP A 187 -28.88 -7.92 -14.70
C ASP A 187 -28.57 -8.26 -13.23
N GLY A 188 -27.78 -7.41 -12.57
CA GLY A 188 -27.30 -7.62 -11.20
C GLY A 188 -26.03 -8.46 -11.07
N ASP A 189 -25.47 -8.99 -12.16
CA ASP A 189 -24.13 -9.58 -12.14
C ASP A 189 -23.07 -8.51 -11.81
N ILE A 190 -21.93 -8.96 -11.29
CA ILE A 190 -20.76 -8.10 -11.06
C ILE A 190 -19.62 -8.61 -11.92
N VAL A 191 -18.99 -7.73 -12.69
CA VAL A 191 -17.89 -8.09 -13.60
C VAL A 191 -16.54 -7.59 -13.11
N LEU A 192 -15.51 -8.39 -13.37
CA LEU A 192 -14.10 -8.09 -13.13
C LEU A 192 -13.53 -7.37 -14.35
N VAL A 193 -12.90 -6.21 -14.13
CA VAL A 193 -12.39 -5.37 -15.23
C VAL A 193 -10.89 -5.13 -15.09
N GLU A 194 -10.14 -5.40 -16.16
CA GLU A 194 -8.72 -5.04 -16.32
C GLU A 194 -8.63 -3.79 -17.19
N LYS A 195 -8.00 -2.72 -16.69
CA LYS A 195 -7.81 -1.45 -17.42
C LYS A 195 -6.94 -1.70 -18.65
N LYS A 196 -7.49 -1.37 -19.82
CA LYS A 196 -6.78 -1.43 -21.09
C LYS A 196 -7.18 -0.24 -21.95
N GLU A 197 -6.21 0.28 -22.70
CA GLU A 197 -6.44 1.34 -23.68
C GLU A 197 -7.05 0.80 -24.97
N GLU A 198 -6.83 -0.49 -25.27
CA GLU A 198 -7.41 -1.18 -26.42
C GLU A 198 -7.74 -2.65 -26.10
N ILE A 199 -8.81 -3.17 -26.70
CA ILE A 199 -9.17 -4.59 -26.64
C ILE A 199 -9.51 -5.14 -28.02
N GLY A 200 -9.19 -6.42 -28.24
CA GLY A 200 -9.36 -7.07 -29.55
C GLY A 200 -10.83 -7.32 -29.93
N ARG A 201 -11.06 -7.48 -31.23
CA ARG A 201 -12.38 -7.90 -31.75
C ARG A 201 -12.86 -9.18 -31.07
N GLY A 202 -14.15 -9.18 -30.72
CA GLY A 202 -14.78 -10.29 -30.02
C GLY A 202 -14.56 -10.33 -28.51
N LYS A 203 -13.84 -9.35 -27.93
CA LYS A 203 -13.73 -9.19 -26.47
C LYS A 203 -14.85 -8.31 -25.93
N THR A 204 -15.21 -8.53 -24.66
CA THR A 204 -16.19 -7.71 -23.94
C THR A 204 -15.45 -6.65 -23.15
N GLY A 205 -15.96 -5.42 -23.16
CA GLY A 205 -15.36 -4.30 -22.45
C GLY A 205 -16.41 -3.36 -21.85
N ILE A 206 -15.93 -2.47 -21.00
CA ILE A 206 -16.70 -1.35 -20.47
C ILE A 206 -16.38 -0.11 -21.30
N PHE A 207 -17.40 0.49 -21.89
CA PHE A 207 -17.30 1.62 -22.79
C PHE A 207 -18.12 2.78 -22.26
N VAL A 208 -17.69 4.02 -22.53
CA VAL A 208 -18.55 5.19 -22.44
C VAL A 208 -18.71 5.76 -23.84
N LEU A 209 -19.94 5.78 -24.33
CA LEU A 209 -20.31 6.28 -25.64
C LEU A 209 -21.25 7.46 -25.46
N ASN A 210 -20.82 8.65 -25.91
CA ASN A 210 -21.57 9.90 -25.82
C ASN A 210 -22.06 10.23 -24.39
N GLY A 211 -21.30 9.81 -23.38
CA GLY A 211 -21.60 10.02 -21.95
C GLY A 211 -22.27 8.83 -21.27
N ASP A 212 -22.88 7.91 -22.02
CA ASP A 212 -23.54 6.74 -21.46
C ASP A 212 -22.58 5.54 -21.36
N ALA A 213 -22.63 4.82 -20.25
CA ALA A 213 -21.79 3.64 -20.03
C ALA A 213 -22.46 2.36 -20.53
N TYR A 214 -21.67 1.50 -21.17
CA TYR A 214 -22.11 0.26 -21.79
C TYR A 214 -21.14 -0.89 -21.52
N ILE A 215 -21.69 -2.05 -21.20
CA ILE A 215 -21.01 -3.34 -21.36
C ILE A 215 -21.40 -3.94 -22.71
N LYS A 216 -20.41 -4.14 -23.59
CA LYS A 216 -20.61 -4.62 -24.97
C LYS A 216 -19.42 -5.42 -25.46
N LYS A 217 -19.66 -6.25 -26.48
CA LYS A 217 -18.62 -6.98 -27.21
C LYS A 217 -18.12 -6.16 -28.40
N VAL A 218 -16.82 -6.11 -28.63
CA VAL A 218 -16.22 -5.39 -29.76
C VAL A 218 -16.55 -6.11 -31.07
N GLY A 219 -17.27 -5.41 -31.94
CA GLY A 219 -17.63 -5.84 -33.28
C GLY A 219 -16.65 -5.38 -34.35
N ALA A 220 -17.05 -5.52 -35.61
CA ALA A 220 -16.24 -5.05 -36.73
C ALA A 220 -16.28 -3.52 -36.86
N ASN A 221 -17.48 -2.95 -36.69
CA ASN A 221 -17.79 -1.54 -36.94
C ASN A 221 -18.48 -0.88 -35.74
N GLY A 222 -18.52 -1.56 -34.59
CA GLY A 222 -19.23 -1.04 -33.43
C GLY A 222 -19.27 -1.98 -32.23
N LEU A 223 -20.26 -1.75 -31.38
CA LEU A 223 -20.45 -2.43 -30.12
C LEU A 223 -21.66 -3.38 -30.20
N ILE A 224 -21.40 -4.66 -29.97
CA ILE A 224 -22.37 -5.73 -30.11
C ILE A 224 -22.96 -6.10 -28.75
N SER A 225 -24.29 -6.13 -28.67
CA SER A 225 -25.03 -6.76 -27.58
C SER A 225 -25.07 -8.28 -27.77
N LEU A 226 -24.83 -9.06 -26.71
CA LEU A 226 -24.95 -10.53 -26.79
C LEU A 226 -26.42 -10.97 -26.89
N ASN A 227 -27.32 -10.19 -26.28
CA ASN A 227 -28.75 -10.40 -26.41
C ASN A 227 -29.25 -9.87 -27.76
N LYS A 228 -29.71 -10.78 -28.61
CA LYS A 228 -30.17 -10.52 -29.99
C LYS A 228 -31.38 -9.59 -30.09
N LYS A 229 -32.07 -9.29 -28.99
CA LYS A 229 -33.16 -8.28 -28.96
C LYS A 229 -32.63 -6.88 -29.28
N TYR A 230 -31.34 -6.63 -29.03
CA TYR A 230 -30.71 -5.34 -29.21
C TYR A 230 -29.85 -5.31 -30.48
N PRO A 231 -29.99 -4.29 -31.34
CA PRO A 231 -29.13 -4.13 -32.50
C PRO A 231 -27.69 -3.79 -32.10
N GLU A 232 -26.75 -4.01 -33.04
CA GLU A 232 -25.38 -3.51 -32.91
C GLU A 232 -25.38 -1.98 -32.92
N ILE A 233 -24.62 -1.38 -32.00
CA ILE A 233 -24.41 0.06 -31.95
C ILE A 233 -23.25 0.38 -32.89
N VAL A 234 -23.56 0.98 -34.03
CA VAL A 234 -22.57 1.44 -35.00
C VAL A 234 -21.93 2.73 -34.50
N ILE A 235 -20.60 2.79 -34.52
CA ILE A 235 -19.84 3.96 -34.07
C ILE A 235 -19.52 4.84 -35.27
N ASN A 236 -19.88 6.12 -35.19
CA ASN A 236 -19.65 7.11 -36.23
C ASN A 236 -18.49 8.04 -35.86
N GLU A 237 -17.97 8.80 -36.82
CA GLU A 237 -16.85 9.73 -36.59
C GLU A 237 -17.17 10.87 -35.61
N THR A 238 -18.46 11.15 -35.39
CA THR A 238 -18.93 12.19 -34.45
C THR A 238 -19.16 11.67 -33.04
N ASP A 239 -19.11 10.35 -32.84
CA ASP A 239 -19.35 9.72 -31.55
C ASP A 239 -18.08 9.80 -30.67
N SER A 240 -18.27 10.14 -29.40
CA SER A 240 -17.19 10.10 -28.41
C SER A 240 -17.22 8.75 -27.70
N LEU A 241 -16.29 7.87 -28.05
CA LEU A 241 -16.16 6.54 -27.48
C LEU A 241 -14.87 6.41 -26.65
N TRP A 242 -15.03 5.97 -25.41
CA TRP A 242 -13.93 5.73 -24.47
C TRP A 242 -14.00 4.29 -23.97
N LEU A 243 -12.87 3.58 -23.99
CA LEU A 243 -12.73 2.26 -23.38
C LEU A 243 -12.19 2.43 -21.95
N PHE A 244 -12.81 1.73 -21.00
CA PHE A 244 -12.40 1.74 -19.59
C PHE A 244 -11.81 0.41 -19.12
N GLY A 245 -11.89 -0.65 -19.93
CA GLY A 245 -11.19 -1.90 -19.69
C GLY A 245 -11.86 -3.12 -20.33
N GLU A 246 -11.14 -4.24 -20.29
CA GLU A 246 -11.64 -5.55 -20.70
C GLU A 246 -12.38 -6.21 -19.54
N VAL A 247 -13.55 -6.78 -19.81
CA VAL A 247 -14.23 -7.68 -18.88
C VAL A 247 -13.55 -9.04 -18.95
N ILE A 248 -12.90 -9.43 -17.85
CA ILE A 248 -12.09 -10.65 -17.77
C ILE A 248 -12.76 -11.78 -16.97
N GLY A 249 -13.93 -11.53 -16.41
CA GLY A 249 -14.74 -12.54 -15.72
C GLY A 249 -15.88 -11.94 -14.90
N LYS A 250 -16.57 -12.81 -14.16
CA LYS A 250 -17.56 -12.42 -13.15
C LYS A 250 -16.95 -12.48 -11.76
N ALA A 251 -17.35 -11.55 -10.91
CA ALA A 251 -16.96 -11.53 -9.51
C ALA A 251 -17.97 -12.33 -8.67
N GLU A 252 -17.46 -13.11 -7.72
CA GLU A 252 -18.26 -13.69 -6.64
C GLU A 252 -17.97 -12.87 -5.38
N LEU A 253 -18.97 -12.12 -4.89
CA LEU A 253 -18.83 -11.39 -3.63
C LEU A 253 -18.74 -12.39 -2.47
N VAL A 254 -17.82 -12.15 -1.55
CA VAL A 254 -17.75 -12.93 -0.32
C VAL A 254 -18.58 -12.20 0.73
N GLN A 255 -19.76 -12.75 1.03
CA GLN A 255 -20.59 -12.24 2.13
C GLN A 255 -19.96 -12.69 3.45
N GLY A 256 -19.64 -11.72 4.31
CA GLY A 256 -19.19 -11.95 5.69
C GLY A 256 -20.32 -12.34 6.63
#